data_AF-A0A7K4DJ29-F1
#
_entry.id   AF-A0A7K4DJ29-F1
#
_cell.length_a   1.000
_cell.length_b   1.000
_cell.length_c   1.000
_cell.angle_alpha   90.00
_cell.angle_beta   90.00
_cell.angle_gamma   90.00
#
_symmetry.space_group_name_H-M   'P 1'
#
loop_
_entity.id
_entity.type
_entity.pdbx_description
1 polymer ?
#
loop_
_entity_poly.entity_id
_entity_poly.type
_entity_poly.pdbx_seq_one_letter_code
_entity_poly.pdbx_strand_id
1 'polypeptide(L)'
;MALYLVHMLRQQGIRSVVAGTPAARRLLEVADPGRHYLGEVVGLDGVIDEITGKVRDFDLCFVFIHNDSGIAYAGTMAYISRARLYALLYGEAAEDLAGEIEFPCEVVAARAVHSPMPLKRRLDEVMQWAAASMR
;
A
#
# COMPACT_ATOMS: atom_id res chain seq x y z
N MET A 1 6.92 7.92 -0.83
CA MET A 1 6.84 6.57 -1.43
C MET A 1 5.48 6.23 -2.01
N ALA A 2 4.37 6.47 -1.30
CA ALA A 2 3.03 6.25 -1.85
C ALA A 2 2.79 6.91 -3.23
N LEU A 3 3.15 8.19 -3.42
CA LEU A 3 3.02 8.86 -4.73
C LEU A 3 3.83 8.19 -5.85
N TYR A 4 5.00 7.64 -5.53
CA TYR A 4 5.82 6.91 -6.49
C TYR A 4 5.13 5.61 -6.92
N LEU A 5 4.57 4.86 -5.97
CA LEU A 5 3.80 3.65 -6.29
C LEU A 5 2.57 3.99 -7.15
N VAL A 6 1.83 5.04 -6.79
CA VAL A 6 0.69 5.52 -7.59
C VAL A 6 1.12 5.86 -9.02
N HIS A 7 2.25 6.55 -9.19
CA HIS A 7 2.81 6.83 -10.51
C HIS A 7 3.11 5.54 -11.28
N MET A 8 3.79 4.58 -10.66
CA MET A 8 4.17 3.32 -11.29
C MET A 8 2.96 2.49 -11.72
N LEU A 9 1.94 2.38 -10.85
CA LEU A 9 0.68 1.70 -11.17
C LEU A 9 -0.03 2.38 -12.34
N ARG A 10 -0.04 3.72 -12.37
CA ARG A 10 -0.62 4.49 -13.47
C ARG A 10 0.11 4.25 -14.80
N GLN A 11 1.45 4.13 -14.79
CA GLN A 11 2.22 3.78 -15.99
C GLN A 11 1.86 2.39 -16.53
N GLN A 12 1.30 1.51 -15.69
CA GLN A 12 0.81 0.19 -16.08
C GLN A 12 -0.70 0.18 -16.39
N GLY A 13 -1.35 1.34 -16.46
CA GLY A 13 -2.79 1.45 -16.72
C GLY A 13 -3.68 1.07 -15.53
N ILE A 14 -3.10 0.89 -14.34
CA ILE A 14 -3.84 0.53 -13.13
C ILE A 14 -4.32 1.82 -12.43
N ARG A 15 -5.63 1.92 -12.23
CA ARG A 15 -6.24 2.99 -11.43
C ARG A 15 -6.09 2.68 -9.94
N SER A 16 -5.53 3.62 -9.19
CA SER A 16 -5.34 3.49 -7.75
C SER A 16 -6.34 4.35 -6.96
N VAL A 17 -6.71 3.83 -5.78
CA VAL A 17 -7.42 4.54 -4.72
C VAL A 17 -6.47 4.56 -3.52
N VAL A 18 -6.26 5.72 -2.92
CA VAL A 18 -5.39 5.83 -1.73
C VAL A 18 -6.25 5.96 -0.48
N ALA A 19 -6.17 4.96 0.39
CA ALA A 19 -6.80 4.99 1.70
C ALA A 19 -5.80 5.36 2.79
N GLY A 20 -6.20 6.22 3.74
CA GLY A 20 -5.31 6.59 4.84
C GLY A 20 -6.00 7.34 5.97
N THR A 21 -5.28 7.51 7.08
CA THR A 21 -5.69 8.37 8.19
C THR A 21 -5.79 9.83 7.73
N PRO A 22 -6.52 10.72 8.44
CA PRO A 22 -6.59 12.14 8.09
C PRO A 22 -5.22 12.80 7.92
N ALA A 23 -4.27 12.47 8.79
CA ALA A 23 -2.90 13.00 8.71
C ALA A 23 -2.16 12.50 7.45
N ALA A 24 -2.22 11.20 7.17
CA ALA A 24 -1.57 10.62 5.99
C ALA A 24 -2.13 11.19 4.68
N ARG A 25 -3.46 11.33 4.58
CA ARG A 25 -4.12 11.91 3.41
C ARG A 25 -3.69 13.35 3.18
N ARG A 26 -3.65 14.16 4.25
CA ARG A 26 -3.21 15.56 4.17
C ARG A 26 -1.77 15.70 3.70
N LEU A 27 -0.86 14.82 4.16
CA LEU A 27 0.53 14.82 3.68
C LEU A 27 0.63 14.53 2.18
N LEU A 28 -0.20 13.63 1.67
CA LEU A 28 -0.25 13.32 0.23
C LEU A 28 -0.80 14.50 -0.58
N GLU A 29 -1.90 15.09 -0.14
CA GLU A 29 -2.52 16.25 -0.81
C GLU A 29 -1.56 17.45 -0.87
N VAL A 30 -0.80 17.69 0.20
CA VAL A 30 0.24 18.75 0.22
C VAL A 30 1.42 18.40 -0.68
N ALA A 31 1.80 17.13 -0.78
CA ALA A 31 2.90 16.67 -1.62
C ALA A 31 2.55 16.64 -3.12
N ASP A 32 1.26 16.59 -3.48
CA ASP A 32 0.78 16.63 -4.86
C ASP A 32 -0.44 17.57 -5.02
N PRO A 33 -0.24 18.89 -4.82
CA PRO A 33 -1.35 19.85 -4.83
C PRO A 33 -2.02 19.97 -6.20
N GLY A 34 -1.27 19.71 -7.28
CA GLY A 34 -1.77 19.71 -8.65
C GLY A 34 -2.46 18.41 -9.06
N ARG A 35 -2.50 17.38 -8.19
CA ARG A 35 -3.04 16.04 -8.49
C ARG A 35 -2.44 15.42 -9.76
N HIS A 36 -1.14 15.59 -9.95
CA HIS A 36 -0.43 14.97 -11.07
C HIS A 36 -0.32 13.46 -10.91
N TYR A 37 -0.28 12.99 -9.66
CA TYR A 37 -0.18 11.59 -9.28
C TYR A 37 -1.47 11.08 -8.65
N LEU A 38 -1.97 11.77 -7.61
CA LEU A 38 -3.13 11.33 -6.85
C LEU A 38 -4.40 11.35 -7.68
N GLY A 39 -5.14 10.23 -7.63
CA GLY A 39 -6.52 10.14 -8.08
C GLY A 39 -7.48 10.30 -6.90
N GLU A 40 -8.16 9.21 -6.58
CA GLU A 40 -9.10 9.14 -5.45
C GLU A 40 -8.36 8.94 -4.13
N VAL A 41 -8.73 9.73 -3.10
CA VAL A 41 -8.16 9.66 -1.76
C VAL A 41 -9.29 9.60 -0.73
N VAL A 42 -9.33 8.55 0.08
CA VAL A 42 -10.48 8.19 0.94
C VAL A 42 -10.03 7.78 2.34
N GLY A 43 -10.93 7.89 3.32
CA GLY A 43 -10.66 7.40 4.68
C GLY A 43 -10.59 5.87 4.74
N LEU A 44 -9.72 5.32 5.59
CA LEU A 44 -9.57 3.87 5.77
C LEU A 44 -10.90 3.18 6.13
N ASP A 45 -11.61 3.71 7.12
CA ASP A 45 -12.85 3.11 7.60
C ASP A 45 -13.92 3.02 6.50
N GLY A 46 -14.05 4.06 5.67
CA GLY A 46 -14.96 4.05 4.53
C GLY A 46 -14.60 2.98 3.49
N VAL A 47 -13.31 2.73 3.24
CA VAL A 47 -12.90 1.63 2.34
C VAL A 47 -13.26 0.27 2.91
N ILE A 48 -13.05 0.08 4.22
CA ILE A 48 -13.39 -1.16 4.92
C ILE A 48 -14.91 -1.41 4.86
N ASP A 49 -15.71 -0.38 5.12
CA ASP A 49 -17.18 -0.44 5.04
C ASP A 49 -17.65 -0.79 3.62
N GLU A 50 -17.05 -0.18 2.59
CA GLU A 50 -17.44 -0.46 1.21
C GLU A 50 -17.05 -1.89 0.77
N ILE A 51 -15.91 -2.43 1.22
CA ILE A 51 -15.50 -3.80 0.91
C ILE A 51 -16.39 -4.81 1.63
N THR A 52 -16.57 -4.64 2.95
CA THR A 52 -17.40 -5.54 3.76
C THR A 52 -18.88 -5.49 3.34
N GLY A 53 -19.36 -4.31 2.95
CA GLY A 53 -20.68 -4.08 2.36
C GLY A 53 -20.83 -4.54 0.91
N LYS A 54 -19.77 -5.08 0.29
CA LYS A 54 -19.74 -5.55 -1.12
C LYS A 54 -20.09 -4.47 -2.15
N VAL A 55 -19.83 -3.20 -1.83
CA VAL A 55 -20.05 -2.06 -2.72
C VAL A 55 -18.92 -1.94 -3.75
N ARG A 56 -17.67 -2.21 -3.31
CA ARG A 56 -16.49 -2.28 -4.19
C ARG A 56 -15.47 -3.26 -3.62
N ASP A 57 -14.57 -3.73 -4.46
CA ASP A 57 -13.37 -4.48 -4.04
C ASP A 57 -12.24 -4.23 -5.04
N PHE A 58 -11.03 -4.71 -4.74
CA PHE A 58 -9.81 -4.44 -5.50
C PHE A 58 -9.13 -5.73 -5.95
N ASP A 59 -8.31 -5.64 -7.00
CA ASP A 59 -7.48 -6.76 -7.46
C ASP A 59 -6.10 -6.76 -6.78
N LEU A 60 -5.59 -5.58 -6.39
CA LEU A 60 -4.31 -5.38 -5.73
C LEU A 60 -4.46 -4.48 -4.50
N CYS A 61 -3.79 -4.82 -3.41
CA CYS A 61 -3.77 -4.02 -2.19
C CYS A 61 -2.32 -3.84 -1.72
N PHE A 62 -1.87 -2.59 -1.58
CA PHE A 62 -0.54 -2.27 -1.08
C PHE A 62 -0.66 -1.52 0.25
N VAL A 63 -0.07 -2.04 1.31
CA VAL A 63 -0.17 -1.46 2.67
C VAL A 63 1.22 -1.02 3.12
N PHE A 64 1.37 0.28 3.43
CA PHE A 64 2.60 0.84 3.99
C PHE A 64 2.62 0.64 5.52
N ILE A 65 3.60 -0.10 6.03
CA ILE A 65 3.69 -0.50 7.43
C ILE A 65 4.98 0.04 8.05
N HIS A 66 4.86 0.79 9.14
CA HIS A 66 5.99 1.28 9.94
C HIS A 66 5.77 1.09 11.45
N ASN A 67 4.67 0.45 11.82
CA ASN A 67 4.26 0.11 13.18
C ASN A 67 3.13 -0.95 13.13
N ASP A 68 2.76 -1.45 14.30
CA ASP A 68 1.80 -2.55 14.49
C ASP A 68 0.40 -2.21 13.96
N SER A 69 0.00 -0.92 13.98
CA SER A 69 -1.28 -0.50 13.40
C SER A 69 -1.33 -0.78 11.89
N GLY A 70 -0.21 -0.66 11.19
CA GLY A 70 -0.12 -1.05 9.77
C GLY A 70 -0.36 -2.54 9.56
N ILE A 71 0.12 -3.40 10.47
CA ILE A 71 -0.09 -4.85 10.43
C ILE A 71 -1.58 -5.16 10.63
N ALA A 72 -2.23 -4.54 11.62
CA ALA A 72 -3.65 -4.75 11.89
C ALA A 72 -4.54 -4.39 10.69
N TYR A 73 -4.24 -3.28 10.01
CA TYR A 73 -4.96 -2.91 8.78
C TYR A 73 -4.67 -3.88 7.63
N ALA A 74 -3.41 -4.28 7.44
CA ALA A 74 -3.04 -5.27 6.43
C ALA A 74 -3.76 -6.61 6.64
N GLY A 75 -3.82 -7.10 7.88
CA GLY A 75 -4.54 -8.32 8.25
C GLY A 75 -6.04 -8.19 7.97
N THR A 76 -6.65 -7.06 8.34
CA THR A 76 -8.05 -6.77 8.01
C THR A 76 -8.30 -6.91 6.51
N MET A 77 -7.49 -6.24 5.69
CA MET A 77 -7.61 -6.29 4.23
C MET A 77 -7.41 -7.71 3.67
N ALA A 78 -6.47 -8.48 4.21
CA ALA A 78 -6.20 -9.85 3.78
C ALA A 78 -7.41 -10.80 3.96
N TYR A 79 -8.31 -10.52 4.92
CA TYR A 79 -9.48 -11.34 5.17
C TYR A 79 -10.78 -10.82 4.54
N ILE A 80 -10.90 -9.51 4.31
CA ILE A 80 -12.15 -8.93 3.78
C ILE A 80 -12.14 -8.72 2.26
N SER A 81 -10.95 -8.59 1.65
CA SER A 81 -10.79 -8.26 0.23
C SER A 81 -10.30 -9.48 -0.56
N ARG A 82 -10.70 -9.57 -1.83
CA ARG A 82 -10.12 -10.54 -2.78
C ARG A 82 -8.76 -10.12 -3.34
N ALA A 83 -8.27 -8.93 -2.97
CA ALA A 83 -7.06 -8.36 -3.52
C ALA A 83 -5.81 -9.17 -3.15
N ARG A 84 -4.85 -9.27 -4.07
CA ARG A 84 -3.49 -9.71 -3.72
C ARG A 84 -2.83 -8.64 -2.86
N LEU A 85 -2.50 -9.01 -1.62
CA LEU A 85 -1.95 -8.10 -0.63
C LEU A 85 -0.42 -8.02 -0.68
N TYR A 86 0.12 -6.80 -0.67
CA TYR A 86 1.55 -6.49 -0.58
C TYR A 86 1.80 -5.65 0.68
N ALA A 87 2.52 -6.22 1.65
CA ALA A 87 2.93 -5.54 2.86
C ALA A 87 4.28 -4.83 2.61
N LEU A 88 4.27 -3.49 2.59
CA LEU A 88 5.44 -2.66 2.34
C LEU A 88 6.00 -2.13 3.67
N LEU A 89 6.95 -2.85 4.27
CA LEU A 89 7.50 -2.52 5.58
C LEU A 89 8.74 -1.64 5.48
N TYR A 90 8.79 -0.60 6.32
CA TYR A 90 9.90 0.34 6.39
C TYR A 90 10.11 0.87 7.81
N GLY A 91 11.29 1.49 8.03
CA GLY A 91 11.71 1.94 9.35
C GLY A 91 12.72 0.98 10.01
N GLU A 92 13.08 1.29 11.25
CA GLU A 92 14.06 0.50 12.03
C GLU A 92 13.54 -0.90 12.36
N ALA A 93 12.26 -0.99 12.72
CA ALA A 93 11.57 -2.22 13.11
C ALA A 93 11.01 -3.02 11.92
N ALA A 94 11.38 -2.70 10.68
CA ALA A 94 10.75 -3.30 9.50
C ALA A 94 10.91 -4.83 9.41
N GLU A 95 12.02 -5.37 9.92
CA GLU A 95 12.27 -6.82 9.95
C GLU A 95 11.50 -7.50 11.08
N ASP A 96 11.44 -6.88 12.26
CA ASP A 96 10.67 -7.39 13.40
C ASP A 96 9.17 -7.45 13.07
N LEU A 97 8.63 -6.34 12.54
CA LEU A 97 7.24 -6.23 12.09
C LEU A 97 6.91 -7.24 10.97
N ALA A 98 7.88 -7.63 10.15
CA ALA A 98 7.67 -8.64 9.11
C ALA A 98 7.46 -10.03 9.72
N GLY A 99 8.11 -10.33 10.85
CA GLY A 99 7.97 -11.59 11.59
C GLY A 99 6.61 -11.75 12.28
N GLU A 100 5.88 -10.65 12.49
CA GLU A 100 4.55 -10.63 13.11
C GLU A 100 3.40 -10.89 12.11
N ILE A 101 3.71 -10.93 10.80
CA ILE A 101 2.68 -11.14 9.77
C ILE A 101 2.34 -12.63 9.67
N GLU A 102 1.13 -12.98 10.12
CA GLU A 102 0.61 -14.36 10.09
C GLU A 102 -0.46 -14.61 9.02
N PHE A 103 -0.79 -13.59 8.20
CA PHE A 103 -1.81 -13.66 7.16
C PHE A 103 -1.22 -13.71 5.74
N PRO A 104 -1.95 -14.24 4.73
CA PRO A 104 -1.43 -14.38 3.38
C PRO A 104 -1.13 -13.02 2.72
N CYS A 105 0.15 -12.74 2.46
CA CYS A 105 0.57 -11.59 1.67
C CYS A 105 1.99 -11.72 1.10
N GLU A 106 2.32 -10.83 0.16
CA GLU A 106 3.68 -10.62 -0.33
C GLU A 106 4.39 -9.59 0.54
N VAL A 107 5.47 -9.99 1.21
CA VAL A 107 6.21 -9.13 2.14
C VAL A 107 7.36 -8.42 1.43
N VAL A 108 7.36 -7.09 1.48
CA VAL A 108 8.39 -6.20 0.92
C VAL A 108 8.95 -5.33 2.04
N ALA A 109 9.89 -5.87 2.80
CA ALA A 109 10.51 -5.16 3.92
C ALA A 109 11.81 -4.46 3.50
N ALA A 110 12.07 -3.25 3.95
CA ALA A 110 13.38 -2.61 3.83
C ALA A 110 13.72 -1.85 5.11
N ARG A 111 14.82 -2.23 5.76
CA ARG A 111 15.37 -1.46 6.88
C ARG A 111 15.88 -0.12 6.36
N ALA A 112 15.12 0.94 6.62
CA ALA A 112 15.47 2.29 6.16
C ALA A 112 14.76 3.34 7.03
N VAL A 113 15.55 4.14 7.74
CA VAL A 113 15.02 5.14 8.70
C VAL A 113 14.75 6.49 8.00
N HIS A 114 15.57 6.86 7.03
CA HIS A 114 15.52 8.19 6.39
C HIS A 114 15.64 8.18 4.87
N SER A 115 16.06 7.07 4.25
CA SER A 115 16.21 6.97 2.80
C SER A 115 15.07 6.16 2.18
N PRO A 116 14.33 6.68 1.20
CA PRO A 116 13.31 5.92 0.50
C PRO A 116 13.89 4.89 -0.48
N MET A 117 15.19 4.98 -0.80
CA MET A 117 15.81 4.23 -1.90
C MET A 117 15.82 2.70 -1.70
N PRO A 118 16.08 2.15 -0.50
CA PRO A 118 16.02 0.70 -0.29
C PRO A 118 14.62 0.13 -0.55
N LEU A 119 13.57 0.78 -0.03
CA LEU A 119 12.19 0.37 -0.26
C LEU A 119 11.81 0.51 -1.74
N LYS A 120 12.22 1.60 -2.39
CA LYS A 120 12.00 1.81 -3.83
C LYS A 120 12.57 0.66 -4.66
N ARG A 121 13.82 0.25 -4.42
CA ARG A 121 14.46 -0.83 -5.19
C ARG A 121 13.70 -2.15 -5.05
N ARG A 122 13.34 -2.54 -3.83
CA ARG A 122 12.55 -3.76 -3.59
C ARG A 122 11.15 -3.68 -4.21
N LEU A 123 10.52 -2.50 -4.15
CA LEU A 123 9.24 -2.28 -4.81
C LEU A 123 9.36 -2.41 -6.34
N ASP A 124 10.42 -1.87 -6.94
CA ASP A 124 10.65 -1.98 -8.39
C ASP A 124 10.79 -3.44 -8.84
N GLU A 125 11.45 -4.29 -8.05
CA GLU A 125 11.58 -5.74 -8.30
C GLU A 125 10.20 -6.42 -8.28
N VAL A 126 9.37 -6.11 -7.27
CA VAL A 126 8.03 -6.69 -7.12
C VAL A 126 7.08 -6.23 -8.24
N MET A 127 7.17 -4.97 -8.64
CA MET A 127 6.34 -4.41 -9.71
C MET A 127 6.62 -5.04 -11.09
N GLN A 128 7.83 -5.57 -11.32
CA GLN A 128 8.13 -6.34 -12.53
C GLN A 128 7.37 -7.67 -12.55
N TRP A 129 7.13 -8.28 -11.38
CA TRP A 129 6.40 -9.55 -11.26
C TRP A 129 4.88 -9.38 -11.26
N ALA A 130 4.37 -8.32 -10.63
CA ALA A 130 2.94 -7.99 -10.67
C ALA A 130 2.47 -7.78 -12.13
N ALA A 131 3.24 -7.07 -12.94
CA ALA A 131 2.94 -6.89 -14.37
C ALA A 131 2.99 -8.20 -15.19
N ALA A 132 3.82 -9.16 -14.79
CA ALA A 132 3.92 -10.46 -15.45
C ALA A 132 2.78 -11.42 -15.07
N SER A 133 2.18 -11.24 -13.88
CA SER A 133 1.10 -12.09 -13.35
C SER A 133 -0.32 -11.60 -13.66
N MET A 134 -0.43 -10.44 -14.31
CA MET A 134 -1.69 -9.90 -14.86
C MET A 134 -1.88 -10.18 -16.37
N ARG A 135 -1.03 -11.05 -16.96
CA ARG A 135 -1.15 -11.56 -18.33
C ARG A 135 -1.65 -13.00 -18.30
#